data_AF-A0A929INH9-F1
#
_entry.id   AF-A0A929INH9-F1
#
_cell.length_a   1.000
_cell.length_b   1.000
_cell.length_c   1.000
_cell.angle_alpha   90.00
_cell.angle_beta   90.00
_cell.angle_gamma   90.00
#
_symmetry.space_group_name_H-M   'P 1'
#
loop_
_entity.id
_entity.type
_entity.pdbx_description
1 polymer ?
#
loop_
_entity_poly.entity_id
_entity_poly.type
_entity_poly.pdbx_seq_one_letter_code
_entity_poly.pdbx_strand_id
1 'polypeptide(L)'
;MSMLAATPVGASSEITDTRLRRLYEYWNAKRGDRPAPTRRDIDPVEIPDLLGFVNIYEVQDEPRDFKVRLNGSEVAEMLGQDITGKYCSTVISGPDAVSYKTAFDICVDQCRPAIVETSLAFCGKPYMAQTIIVLPLGSDGESVDMIVTAHSYRAIKTTDQPIDLEAHRSTAGR
;
A
#
# COMPACT_ATOMS: atom_id res chain seq x y z
N MET A 1 16.87 -4.97 13.32
CA MET A 1 15.49 -4.70 12.85
C MET A 1 15.58 -3.50 11.93
N SER A 2 15.70 -3.73 10.62
CA SER A 2 15.86 -2.62 9.66
C SER A 2 14.55 -1.83 9.61
N MET A 3 14.65 -0.54 9.93
CA MET A 3 13.55 0.41 9.81
C MET A 3 13.23 0.53 8.31
N LEU A 4 12.15 -0.11 7.86
CA LEU A 4 11.70 -0.03 6.47
C LEU A 4 11.13 1.38 6.26
N ALA A 5 12.00 2.32 5.90
CA ALA A 5 11.63 3.68 5.57
C ALA A 5 10.91 3.70 4.22
N ALA A 6 9.81 4.46 4.15
CA ALA A 6 9.24 4.85 2.88
C ALA A 6 10.31 5.58 2.06
N THR A 7 10.50 5.16 0.81
CA THR A 7 11.56 5.64 -0.06
C THR A 7 10.95 6.44 -1.20
N PRO A 8 11.31 7.72 -1.40
CA PRO A 8 10.90 8.48 -2.58
C PRO A 8 11.33 7.77 -3.86
N VAL A 9 10.50 7.83 -4.90
CA VAL A 9 10.79 7.20 -6.20
C VAL A 9 10.89 8.24 -7.29
N GLY A 10 12.01 8.23 -8.01
CA GLY A 10 12.31 9.18 -9.08
C GLY A 10 12.07 8.64 -10.49
N ALA A 11 12.13 7.32 -10.67
CA ALA A 11 12.05 6.69 -11.99
C ALA A 11 11.45 5.28 -11.95
N SER A 12 10.83 4.84 -13.06
CA SER A 12 10.21 3.51 -13.16
C SER A 12 11.22 2.35 -13.04
N SER A 13 12.50 2.58 -13.40
CA SER A 13 13.59 1.61 -13.26
C SER A 13 13.92 1.26 -11.81
N GLU A 14 13.55 2.09 -10.85
CA GLU A 14 13.71 1.84 -9.41
C GLU A 14 12.63 0.88 -8.87
N ILE A 15 11.57 0.63 -9.66
CA ILE A 15 10.42 -0.17 -9.25
C ILE A 15 10.54 -1.57 -9.84
N THR A 16 10.87 -2.56 -9.02
CA THR A 16 11.09 -3.94 -9.49
C THR A 16 9.79 -4.67 -9.84
N ASP A 17 8.74 -4.47 -9.05
CA ASP A 17 7.45 -5.12 -9.26
C ASP A 17 6.75 -4.55 -10.52
N THR A 18 6.33 -5.44 -11.42
CA THR A 18 5.77 -5.05 -12.73
C THR A 18 4.44 -4.31 -12.58
N ARG A 19 3.61 -4.69 -11.60
CA ARG A 19 2.31 -4.07 -11.37
C ARG A 19 2.49 -2.65 -10.83
N LEU A 20 3.36 -2.49 -9.84
CA LEU A 20 3.68 -1.19 -9.26
C LEU A 20 4.30 -0.26 -10.30
N ARG A 21 5.23 -0.80 -11.12
CA ARG A 21 5.87 -0.05 -12.20
C ARG A 21 4.84 0.42 -13.22
N ARG A 22 3.91 -0.44 -13.63
CA ARG A 22 2.88 -0.08 -14.62
C ARG A 22 1.94 1.00 -14.12
N LEU A 23 1.55 0.99 -12.84
CA LEU A 23 0.76 2.10 -12.27
C LEU A 23 1.56 3.40 -12.26
N TYR A 24 2.83 3.36 -11.86
CA TYR A 24 3.71 4.54 -11.87
C TYR A 24 3.87 5.12 -13.28
N GLU A 25 4.11 4.28 -14.29
CA GLU A 25 4.28 4.70 -15.68
C GLU A 25 3.01 5.35 -16.23
N TYR A 26 1.85 4.75 -15.95
CA TYR A 26 0.55 5.31 -16.29
C TYR A 26 0.33 6.68 -15.61
N TRP A 27 0.54 6.76 -14.28
CA TRP A 27 0.43 8.00 -13.52
C TRP A 27 1.36 9.09 -14.07
N ASN A 28 2.61 8.72 -14.39
CA ASN A 28 3.61 9.62 -14.94
C ASN A 28 3.22 10.12 -16.34
N ALA A 29 2.61 9.28 -17.17
CA ALA A 29 2.05 9.70 -18.45
C ALA A 29 0.88 10.68 -18.27
N LYS A 30 0.02 10.47 -17.27
CA LYS A 30 -1.13 11.37 -16.99
C LYS A 30 -0.72 12.73 -16.45
N ARG A 31 0.31 12.81 -15.59
CA ARG A 31 0.74 14.10 -15.04
C ARG A 31 1.42 14.97 -16.11
N GLY A 32 2.16 14.35 -17.04
CA GLY A 32 3.01 15.07 -18.00
C GLY A 32 4.07 15.90 -17.26
N ASP A 33 4.11 17.20 -17.52
CA ASP A 33 5.04 18.12 -16.85
C ASP A 33 4.52 18.62 -15.49
N ARG A 34 3.28 18.30 -15.11
CA ARG A 34 2.70 18.70 -13.81
C ARG A 34 3.32 17.88 -12.66
N PRO A 35 3.32 18.43 -11.43
CA PRO A 35 3.74 17.69 -10.23
C PRO A 35 2.93 16.40 -10.02
N ALA A 36 1.62 16.47 -10.24
CA ALA A 36 0.68 15.36 -10.14
C ALA A 36 -0.46 15.49 -11.17
N PRO A 37 -1.09 14.39 -11.59
CA PRO A 37 -2.36 14.44 -12.31
C PRO A 37 -3.51 14.72 -11.34
N THR A 38 -4.65 15.14 -11.88
CA THR A 38 -5.89 15.21 -11.10
C THR A 38 -6.49 13.83 -10.95
N ARG A 39 -7.39 13.63 -9.98
CA ARG A 39 -8.20 12.42 -9.91
C ARG A 39 -8.97 12.16 -11.22
N ARG A 40 -9.47 13.19 -11.91
CA ARG A 40 -10.25 13.04 -13.15
C ARG A 40 -9.40 12.55 -14.33
N ASP A 41 -8.09 12.76 -14.29
CA ASP A 41 -7.17 12.27 -15.33
C ASP A 41 -6.96 10.75 -15.25
N ILE A 42 -7.33 10.13 -14.11
CA ILE A 42 -7.25 8.69 -13.89
C ILE A 42 -8.53 8.02 -14.37
N ASP A 43 -8.48 7.44 -15.57
CA ASP A 43 -9.54 6.62 -16.14
C ASP A 43 -9.32 5.13 -15.81
N PRO A 44 -10.24 4.47 -15.07
CA PRO A 44 -10.16 3.05 -14.78
C PRO A 44 -10.10 2.15 -16.02
N VAL A 45 -10.67 2.58 -17.16
CA VAL A 45 -10.73 1.80 -18.41
C VAL A 45 -9.34 1.63 -19.04
N GLU A 46 -8.39 2.49 -18.72
CA GLU A 46 -7.02 2.43 -19.24
C GLU A 46 -6.10 1.48 -18.45
N ILE A 47 -6.51 1.11 -17.23
CA ILE A 47 -5.74 0.23 -16.32
C ILE A 47 -6.59 -0.92 -15.73
N PRO A 48 -7.42 -1.61 -16.52
CA PRO A 48 -8.46 -2.51 -16.00
C PRO A 48 -7.90 -3.68 -15.18
N ASP A 49 -6.73 -4.19 -15.56
CA ASP A 49 -6.02 -5.29 -14.90
C ASP A 49 -5.25 -4.87 -13.64
N LEU A 50 -5.13 -3.56 -13.37
CA LEU A 50 -4.58 -3.04 -12.12
C LEU A 50 -5.66 -2.80 -11.07
N LEU A 51 -6.92 -2.59 -11.46
CA LEU A 51 -7.98 -2.07 -10.59
C LEU A 51 -8.20 -2.90 -9.32
N GLY A 52 -8.05 -4.23 -9.42
CA GLY A 52 -8.16 -5.11 -8.25
C GLY A 52 -7.14 -4.79 -7.15
N PHE A 53 -5.98 -4.24 -7.52
CA PHE A 53 -4.86 -3.95 -6.64
C PHE A 53 -4.69 -2.46 -6.33
N VAL A 54 -5.60 -1.60 -6.80
CA VAL A 54 -5.51 -0.16 -6.67
C VAL A 54 -6.42 0.34 -5.56
N ASN A 55 -5.92 1.25 -4.73
CA ASN A 55 -6.74 2.02 -3.81
C ASN A 55 -6.64 3.51 -4.13
N ILE A 56 -7.69 4.26 -3.77
CA ILE A 56 -7.67 5.73 -3.79
C ILE A 56 -8.03 6.22 -2.40
N TYR A 57 -7.21 7.14 -1.90
CA TYR A 57 -7.39 7.78 -0.61
C TYR A 57 -7.62 9.27 -0.82
N GLU A 58 -8.51 9.85 -0.05
CA GLU A 58 -8.66 11.30 0.08
C GLU A 58 -7.91 11.74 1.34
N VAL A 59 -7.13 12.80 1.20
CA VAL A 59 -6.42 13.43 2.30
C VAL A 59 -7.43 14.19 3.15
N GLN A 60 -7.36 14.00 4.46
CA GLN A 60 -8.20 14.69 5.44
C GLN A 60 -7.25 15.39 6.40
N ASP A 61 -7.23 16.72 6.40
CA ASP A 61 -6.34 17.49 7.27
C ASP A 61 -6.93 17.69 8.67
N GLU A 62 -6.05 17.90 9.66
CA GLU A 62 -6.35 18.33 11.04
C GLU A 62 -7.33 17.44 11.87
N PRO A 63 -6.85 16.34 12.50
CA PRO A 63 -5.53 15.73 12.34
C PRO A 63 -5.45 14.96 11.02
N ARG A 64 -4.25 14.92 10.42
CA ARG A 64 -4.08 14.26 9.12
C ARG A 64 -4.42 12.77 9.19
N ASP A 65 -5.38 12.38 8.37
CA ASP A 65 -5.78 10.99 8.12
C ASP A 65 -6.19 10.81 6.65
N PHE A 66 -6.52 9.59 6.27
CA PHE A 66 -6.74 9.22 4.88
C PHE A 66 -7.99 8.38 4.75
N LYS A 67 -9.00 8.91 4.07
CA LYS A 67 -10.27 8.23 3.86
C LYS A 67 -10.21 7.41 2.58
N VAL A 68 -10.50 6.11 2.67
CA VAL A 68 -10.53 5.23 1.50
C VAL A 68 -11.74 5.57 0.64
N ARG A 69 -11.50 6.03 -0.59
CA ARG A 69 -12.53 6.35 -1.59
C ARG A 69 -12.73 5.25 -2.63
N LEU A 70 -11.70 4.43 -2.85
CA LEU A 70 -11.77 3.23 -3.66
C LEU A 70 -10.87 2.17 -3.01
N ASN A 71 -11.40 0.96 -2.87
CA ASN A 71 -10.66 -0.21 -2.42
C ASN A 71 -10.70 -1.28 -3.51
N GLY A 72 -9.55 -1.66 -4.04
CA GLY A 72 -9.45 -2.67 -5.07
C GLY A 72 -9.93 -4.03 -4.55
N SER A 73 -10.57 -4.83 -5.41
CA SER A 73 -11.16 -6.11 -5.00
C SER A 73 -10.15 -7.12 -4.45
N GLU A 74 -8.96 -7.19 -5.04
CA GLU A 74 -7.86 -8.07 -4.59
C GLU A 74 -7.26 -7.54 -3.28
N VAL A 75 -7.23 -6.22 -3.10
CA VAL A 75 -6.86 -5.62 -1.82
C VAL A 75 -7.89 -5.99 -0.76
N ALA A 76 -9.18 -5.86 -1.06
CA ALA A 76 -10.26 -6.24 -0.15
C ALA A 76 -10.19 -7.72 0.25
N GLU A 77 -9.92 -8.62 -0.71
CA GLU A 77 -9.71 -10.04 -0.44
C GLU A 77 -8.47 -10.28 0.43
N MET A 78 -7.36 -9.60 0.14
CA MET A 78 -6.14 -9.69 0.94
C MET A 78 -6.34 -9.16 2.36
N LEU A 79 -7.16 -8.13 2.56
CA LEU A 79 -7.50 -7.62 3.90
C LEU A 79 -8.61 -8.44 4.58
N GLY A 80 -9.33 -9.28 3.83
CA GLY A 80 -10.50 -10.02 4.30
C GLY A 80 -11.75 -9.16 4.50
N GLN A 81 -11.74 -7.91 4.02
CA GLN A 81 -12.86 -6.97 4.15
C GLN A 81 -12.73 -5.81 3.14
N ASP A 82 -13.88 -5.29 2.70
CA ASP A 82 -13.90 -3.99 2.04
C ASP A 82 -13.75 -2.86 3.08
N ILE A 83 -12.79 -1.98 2.84
CA ILE A 83 -12.48 -0.83 3.71
C ILE A 83 -12.92 0.50 3.10
N THR A 84 -13.66 0.49 1.98
CA THR A 84 -14.21 1.70 1.37
C THR A 84 -15.01 2.53 2.39
N GLY A 85 -14.77 3.84 2.41
CA GLY A 85 -15.39 4.79 3.32
C GLY A 85 -14.76 4.87 4.72
N LYS A 86 -13.87 3.94 5.08
CA LYS A 86 -13.16 3.94 6.36
C LYS A 86 -11.92 4.86 6.30
N TYR A 87 -11.43 5.22 7.47
CA TYR A 87 -10.18 5.95 7.64
C TYR A 87 -9.02 4.98 7.88
N CYS A 88 -7.84 5.24 7.32
CA CYS A 88 -6.65 4.40 7.51
C CYS A 88 -6.35 4.16 9.00
N SER A 89 -6.49 5.19 9.84
CA SER A 89 -6.30 5.08 11.30
C SER A 89 -7.21 4.06 12.00
N THR A 90 -8.36 3.74 11.40
CA THR A 90 -9.34 2.77 11.94
C THR A 90 -9.11 1.34 11.45
N VAL A 91 -8.30 1.18 10.40
CA VAL A 91 -8.09 -0.09 9.69
C VAL A 91 -6.69 -0.64 9.94
N ILE A 92 -5.69 0.22 9.90
CA ILE A 92 -4.27 -0.14 9.96
C ILE A 92 -3.77 0.20 11.35
N SER A 93 -3.04 -0.73 11.98
CA SER A 93 -2.56 -0.58 13.35
C SER A 93 -1.12 -1.06 13.50
N GLY A 94 -0.52 -0.76 14.66
CA GLY A 94 0.83 -1.22 15.00
C GLY A 94 1.92 -0.64 14.09
N PRO A 95 3.04 -1.36 13.90
CA PRO A 95 4.14 -0.91 13.06
C PRO A 95 3.74 -0.64 11.61
N ASP A 96 2.79 -1.40 11.07
CA ASP A 96 2.32 -1.23 9.70
C ASP A 96 1.66 0.17 9.52
N ALA A 97 0.92 0.66 10.53
CA ALA A 97 0.32 2.00 10.48
C ALA A 97 1.37 3.12 10.40
N VAL A 98 2.51 2.95 11.09
CA VAL A 98 3.62 3.91 11.02
C VAL A 98 4.23 3.93 9.62
N SER A 99 4.43 2.75 9.01
CA SER A 99 4.92 2.63 7.63
C SER A 99 4.00 3.30 6.62
N TYR A 100 2.69 3.01 6.67
CA TYR A 100 1.70 3.65 5.80
C TYR A 100 1.68 5.17 5.98
N LYS A 101 1.59 5.63 7.23
CA LYS A 101 1.52 7.06 7.53
C LYS A 101 2.75 7.80 7.03
N THR A 102 3.94 7.25 7.26
CA THR A 102 5.20 7.85 6.79
C THR A 102 5.23 8.01 5.28
N ALA A 103 4.81 6.98 4.53
CA ALA A 103 4.79 7.02 3.07
C ALA A 103 3.77 8.03 2.53
N PHE A 104 2.59 8.10 3.16
CA PHE A 104 1.54 9.01 2.74
C PHE A 104 1.89 10.46 3.09
N ASP A 105 2.47 10.71 4.27
CA ASP A 105 2.95 12.04 4.65
C ASP A 105 4.03 12.54 3.68
N ILE A 106 5.02 11.70 3.34
CA ILE A 106 6.04 12.05 2.33
C ILE A 106 5.38 12.41 1.00
N CYS A 107 4.42 11.59 0.57
CA CYS A 107 3.71 11.80 -0.70
C CYS A 107 2.96 13.14 -0.72
N VAL A 108 2.25 13.46 0.37
CA VAL A 108 1.46 14.70 0.49
C VAL A 108 2.38 15.91 0.64
N ASP A 109 3.31 15.88 1.59
CA ASP A 109 4.12 17.03 1.96
C ASP A 109 5.13 17.42 0.88
N GLN A 110 5.57 16.46 0.07
CA GLN A 110 6.58 16.69 -0.97
C GLN A 110 6.00 16.68 -2.39
N CYS A 111 4.72 16.32 -2.56
CA CYS A 111 4.10 16.05 -3.86
C CYS A 111 4.97 15.12 -4.72
N ARG A 112 5.41 14.00 -4.13
CA ARG A 112 6.34 13.04 -4.75
C ARG A 112 5.90 11.59 -4.59
N PRO A 113 6.13 10.73 -5.60
CA PRO A 113 5.97 9.29 -5.44
C PRO A 113 6.81 8.72 -4.31
N ALA A 114 6.27 7.73 -3.61
CA ALA A 114 7.00 6.95 -2.60
C ALA A 114 6.67 5.46 -2.71
N ILE A 115 7.63 4.60 -2.34
CA ILE A 115 7.40 3.17 -2.11
C ILE A 115 7.57 2.87 -0.63
N VAL A 116 6.68 2.03 -0.11
CA VAL A 116 6.83 1.46 1.22
C VAL A 116 6.67 -0.05 1.16
N GLU A 117 7.48 -0.73 1.94
CA GLU A 117 7.34 -2.15 2.20
C GLU A 117 6.95 -2.35 3.67
N THR A 118 5.95 -3.20 3.90
CA THR A 118 5.45 -3.46 5.25
C THR A 118 4.81 -4.85 5.31
N SER A 119 4.39 -5.30 6.49
CA SER A 119 3.72 -6.58 6.64
C SER A 119 2.19 -6.42 6.48
N LEU A 120 1.48 -7.53 6.64
CA LEU A 120 0.02 -7.57 6.80
C LEU A 120 -0.36 -8.07 8.21
N ALA A 121 0.48 -7.79 9.22
CA ALA A 121 0.24 -8.21 10.59
C ALA A 121 -1.04 -7.58 11.15
N PHE A 122 -1.33 -6.32 10.81
CA PHE A 122 -2.56 -5.63 11.25
C PHE A 122 -3.86 -6.34 10.84
N CYS A 123 -3.84 -7.21 9.82
CA CYS A 123 -4.98 -8.03 9.39
C CYS A 123 -4.75 -9.54 9.62
N GLY A 124 -3.90 -9.90 10.59
CA GLY A 124 -3.68 -11.29 11.00
C GLY A 124 -2.83 -12.13 10.03
N LYS A 125 -2.12 -11.49 9.09
CA LYS A 125 -1.28 -12.16 8.08
C LYS A 125 0.19 -11.71 8.20
N PRO A 126 0.86 -11.92 9.36
CA PRO A 126 2.23 -11.47 9.58
C PRO A 126 3.26 -12.18 8.69
N TYR A 127 2.90 -13.32 8.09
CA TYR A 127 3.71 -14.08 7.13
C TYR A 127 3.63 -13.54 5.70
N MET A 128 2.86 -12.47 5.46
CA MET A 128 2.77 -11.80 4.17
C MET A 128 3.43 -10.43 4.26
N ALA A 129 4.26 -10.12 3.27
CA ALA A 129 4.76 -8.78 3.02
C ALA A 129 3.98 -8.15 1.87
N GLN A 130 3.85 -6.83 1.93
CA GLN A 130 3.32 -6.02 0.86
C GLN A 130 4.29 -4.90 0.48
N THR A 131 4.34 -4.60 -0.81
CA THR A 131 5.02 -3.42 -1.34
C THR A 131 3.96 -2.52 -1.97
N ILE A 132 3.99 -1.24 -1.63
CA ILE A 132 2.97 -0.27 -2.03
C ILE A 132 3.67 0.88 -2.73
N ILE A 133 3.25 1.18 -3.96
CA ILE A 133 3.57 2.46 -4.60
C ILE A 133 2.50 3.47 -4.19
N VAL A 134 2.93 4.66 -3.79
CA VAL A 134 2.10 5.76 -3.30
C VAL A 134 2.33 6.95 -4.24
N LEU A 135 1.26 7.40 -4.90
CA LEU A 135 1.34 8.40 -5.97
C LEU A 135 0.39 9.56 -5.68
N PRO A 136 0.86 10.82 -5.74
CA PRO A 136 0.03 11.97 -5.43
C PRO A 136 -0.97 12.24 -6.55
N LEU A 137 -2.15 12.71 -6.18
CA LEU A 137 -3.13 13.33 -7.05
C LEU A 137 -3.44 14.72 -6.49
N GLY A 138 -3.53 15.73 -7.35
CA GLY A 138 -3.80 17.10 -6.94
C GLY A 138 -4.74 17.80 -7.92
N SER A 139 -5.75 18.51 -7.41
CA SER A 139 -6.73 19.21 -8.24
C SER A 139 -6.30 20.61 -8.70
N ASP A 140 -5.38 21.26 -7.96
CA ASP A 140 -4.95 22.65 -8.20
C ASP A 140 -3.50 22.76 -8.72
N GLY A 141 -2.74 21.66 -8.71
CA GLY A 141 -1.34 21.62 -9.09
C GLY A 141 -0.36 22.11 -8.01
N GLU A 142 -0.87 22.50 -6.84
CA GLU A 142 -0.09 23.00 -5.69
C GLU A 142 -0.16 22.04 -4.50
N SER A 143 -1.30 21.41 -4.28
CA SER A 143 -1.58 20.55 -3.13
C SER A 143 -1.95 19.11 -3.56
N VAL A 144 -1.72 18.16 -2.65
CA VAL A 144 -2.13 16.76 -2.82
C VAL A 144 -3.41 16.55 -2.02
N ASP A 145 -4.55 16.43 -2.71
CA ASP A 145 -5.86 16.18 -2.11
C ASP A 145 -6.25 14.69 -2.10
N MET A 146 -5.59 13.89 -2.94
CA MET A 146 -5.81 12.46 -3.05
C MET A 146 -4.51 11.72 -3.31
N ILE A 147 -4.53 10.43 -3.00
CA ILE A 147 -3.44 9.50 -3.26
C ILE A 147 -4.01 8.32 -4.03
N VAL A 148 -3.31 7.86 -5.07
CA VAL A 148 -3.57 6.56 -5.70
C VAL A 148 -2.43 5.61 -5.37
N THR A 149 -2.76 4.36 -5.04
CA THR A 149 -1.78 3.32 -4.73
C THR A 149 -1.98 2.09 -5.59
N ALA A 150 -0.94 1.29 -5.73
CA ALA A 150 -1.06 -0.13 -6.09
C ALA A 150 -0.35 -1.00 -5.05
N HIS A 151 -0.85 -2.21 -4.87
CA HIS A 151 -0.34 -3.18 -3.90
C HIS A 151 0.23 -4.42 -4.61
N SER A 152 1.40 -4.85 -4.17
CA SER A 152 1.99 -6.16 -4.49
C SER A 152 2.21 -6.94 -3.21
N TYR A 153 2.09 -8.27 -3.28
CA TYR A 153 2.11 -9.17 -2.13
C TYR A 153 3.08 -10.31 -2.36
N ARG A 154 3.78 -10.71 -1.30
CA ARG A 154 4.63 -11.90 -1.32
C ARG A 154 4.61 -12.61 0.04
N ALA A 155 4.75 -13.93 0.00
CA ALA A 155 4.99 -14.68 1.22
C ALA A 155 6.39 -14.37 1.76
N ILE A 156 6.48 -14.14 3.07
CA ILE A 156 7.75 -14.06 3.78
C ILE A 156 8.19 -15.51 4.00
N LYS A 157 9.33 -15.90 3.41
CA LYS A 157 9.93 -17.19 3.71
C LYS A 157 10.42 -17.16 5.15
N THR A 158 9.73 -17.86 6.04
CA THR A 158 10.26 -18.16 7.37
C THR A 158 11.39 -19.17 7.19
N THR A 159 12.64 -18.76 7.42
CA THR A 159 13.73 -19.72 7.60
C THR A 159 13.43 -20.51 8.89
N ASP A 160 13.21 -21.81 8.74
CA ASP A 160 13.12 -22.87 9.77
C ASP A 160 12.45 -22.54 11.12
N GLN A 161 11.23 -23.06 11.31
CA GLN A 161 10.93 -23.73 12.56
C GLN A 161 10.74 -25.22 12.28
N PRO A 162 11.55 -26.12 12.88
CA PRO A 162 11.20 -27.52 12.93
C PRO A 162 9.88 -27.66 13.68
N ILE A 163 8.93 -28.38 13.09
CA ILE A 163 7.76 -28.85 13.83
C ILE A 163 8.29 -29.87 14.83
N ASP A 164 8.40 -29.49 16.10
CA ASP A 164 8.60 -30.46 17.17
C ASP A 164 7.30 -31.29 17.30
N LEU A 165 7.28 -32.42 16.61
CA LEU A 165 6.19 -33.39 16.63
C LEU A 165 6.25 -34.34 17.85
N GLU A 166 7.14 -34.13 18.83
CA GLU A 166 7.32 -35.05 19.96
C GLU A 166 6.80 -34.57 21.33
N ALA A 167 5.82 -33.67 21.38
CA ALA A 167 5.20 -33.30 22.67
C ALA A 167 3.94 -34.11 23.05
N HIS A 168 3.48 -35.12 22.28
CA HIS A 168 2.22 -35.85 22.57
C HIS A 168 2.30 -37.38 22.54
N ARG A 169 3.48 -37.98 22.78
CA ARG A 169 3.57 -39.42 23.11
C ARG A 169 4.06 -39.63 24.55
N SER A 170 3.08 -39.77 25.45
CA SER A 170 3.04 -40.77 26.54
C SER A 170 2.44 -40.22 27.83
N THR A 171 1.11 -40.09 27.83
CA THR A 171 0.27 -40.47 28.98
C THR A 171 -0.39 -41.79 28.64
N ALA A 172 0.30 -42.93 28.80
CA ALA A 172 -0.32 -44.25 28.99
C ALA A 172 0.72 -45.36 29.27
N GLY A 173 0.63 -45.99 30.45
CA GLY A 173 1.25 -47.28 30.80
C GLY A 173 2.66 -47.14 31.38
N ARG A 174 2.97 -47.52 32.63
CA ARG A 174 2.49 -48.65 33.43
C ARG A 174 2.84 -48.40 34.90
#